data_AF-A0A329M9X0-F1
#
_entry.id   AF-A0A329M9X0-F1
#
_cell.length_a   1.000
_cell.length_b   1.000
_cell.length_c   1.000
_cell.angle_alpha   90.00
_cell.angle_beta   90.00
_cell.angle_gamma   90.00
#
_symmetry.space_group_name_H-M   'P 1'
#
loop_
_entity.id
_entity.type
_entity.pdbx_description
1 polymer ?
#
loop_
_entity_poly.entity_id
_entity_poly.type
_entity_poly.pdbx_seq_one_letter_code
_entity_poly.pdbx_strand_id
1 'polypeptide(L)'
;MTLNLEELKKWPPEIADLAQAARDAAANHTDSADFYRSLMRVSTWEGRGAQAAMSAMETSAGDHEAVAENLGRVAATMELVHQDAEDLSRRDDQAHTRRCRHTAGGGRQ
;
A
#
# COMPACT_ATOMS: atom_id res chain seq x y z
N MET A 1 -5.28 18.89 14.42
CA MET A 1 -4.18 19.65 13.79
C MET A 1 -4.55 19.84 12.33
N THR A 2 -4.67 21.08 11.87
CA THR A 2 -4.87 21.41 10.46
C THR A 2 -3.50 21.59 9.82
N LEU A 3 -3.17 20.72 8.87
CA LEU A 3 -1.93 20.80 8.09
C LEU A 3 -1.94 22.05 7.20
N ASN A 4 -0.76 22.64 7.00
CA ASN A 4 -0.60 23.72 6.02
C ASN A 4 -0.32 23.15 4.61
N LEU A 5 -0.41 24.02 3.61
CA LEU A 5 -0.28 23.64 2.20
C LEU A 5 1.11 23.04 1.86
N GLU A 6 2.17 23.54 2.49
CA GLU A 6 3.54 23.04 2.28
C GLU A 6 3.74 21.64 2.87
N GLU A 7 3.07 21.34 3.98
CA GLU A 7 3.06 19.99 4.57
C GLU A 7 2.28 19.01 3.69
N LEU A 8 1.14 19.45 3.13
CA LEU A 8 0.34 18.64 2.20
C LEU A 8 1.11 18.28 0.92
N LYS A 9 2.00 19.15 0.44
CA LYS A 9 2.84 18.88 -0.74
C LYS A 9 3.89 17.80 -0.52
N LYS A 10 4.21 17.45 0.73
CA LYS A 10 5.20 16.41 1.07
C LYS A 10 4.60 15.01 1.17
N TRP A 11 3.28 14.91 1.23
CA TRP A 11 2.57 13.64 1.39
C TRP A 11 2.61 12.70 0.20
N PRO A 12 2.60 13.15 -1.08
CA PRO A 12 2.60 12.23 -2.21
C PRO A 12 3.69 11.14 -2.16
N PRO A 13 4.99 11.46 -1.97
CA PRO A 13 6.02 10.42 -1.86
C PRO A 13 5.83 9.52 -0.63
N GLU A 14 5.43 10.06 0.52
CA GLU A 14 5.21 9.25 1.74
C GLU A 14 4.05 8.25 1.57
N ILE A 15 2.98 8.65 0.89
CA ILE A 15 1.84 7.76 0.58
C ILE A 15 2.27 6.68 -0.42
N ALA A 16 3.09 7.03 -1.43
CA ALA A 16 3.61 6.07 -2.39
C ALA A 16 4.52 5.03 -1.72
N ASP A 17 5.43 5.47 -0.84
CA ASP A 17 6.31 4.59 -0.07
C ASP A 17 5.50 3.63 0.82
N LEU A 18 4.44 4.14 1.47
CA LEU A 18 3.55 3.33 2.29
C LEU A 18 2.75 2.32 1.47
N ALA A 19 2.27 2.71 0.29
CA ALA A 19 1.59 1.81 -0.65
C ALA A 19 2.52 0.68 -1.09
N GLN A 20 3.77 1.00 -1.44
CA GLN A 20 4.77 0.01 -1.83
C GLN A 20 5.11 -0.93 -0.67
N ALA A 21 5.32 -0.40 0.54
CA ALA A 21 5.57 -1.24 1.71
C ALA A 21 4.41 -2.21 2.00
N ALA A 22 3.17 -1.78 1.79
CA ALA A 22 2.00 -2.65 1.92
C ALA A 22 1.95 -3.74 0.83
N ARG A 23 2.35 -3.43 -0.42
CA ARG A 23 2.51 -4.43 -1.50
C ARG A 23 3.58 -5.46 -1.16
N ASP A 24 4.73 -5.01 -0.69
CA ASP A 24 5.86 -5.89 -0.35
C ASP A 24 5.49 -6.81 0.82
N ALA A 25 4.80 -6.27 1.83
CA ALA A 25 4.27 -7.07 2.93
C ALA A 25 3.23 -8.09 2.44
N ALA A 26 2.32 -7.71 1.53
CA ALA A 26 1.36 -8.64 0.94
C ALA A 26 2.07 -9.79 0.20
N ALA A 27 3.10 -9.48 -0.59
CA ALA A 27 3.90 -10.49 -1.28
C ALA A 27 4.58 -11.45 -0.29
N ASN A 28 5.20 -10.93 0.78
CA ASN A 28 5.83 -11.75 1.80
C ASN A 28 4.84 -12.69 2.54
N HIS A 29 3.61 -12.23 2.76
CA HIS A 29 2.56 -13.08 3.32
C HIS A 29 2.13 -14.18 2.34
N THR A 30 2.00 -13.89 1.05
CA THR A 30 1.75 -14.91 0.01
C THR A 30 2.88 -15.95 -0.02
N ASP A 31 4.14 -15.51 -0.02
CA ASP A 31 5.30 -16.42 0.00
C ASP A 31 5.31 -17.31 1.25
N SER A 32 4.89 -16.77 2.39
CA SER A 32 4.76 -17.54 3.64
C SER A 32 3.66 -18.61 3.56
N ALA A 33 2.51 -18.29 2.96
CA ALA A 33 1.44 -19.26 2.73
C ALA A 33 1.91 -20.40 1.81
N ASP A 34 2.60 -20.06 0.72
CA ASP A 34 3.17 -21.02 -0.22
C ASP A 34 4.24 -21.91 0.43
N PHE A 35 5.04 -21.34 1.34
CA PHE A 35 5.99 -22.11 2.14
C PHE A 35 5.29 -23.19 2.97
N TYR A 36 4.23 -22.85 3.71
CA TYR A 36 3.48 -23.83 4.51
C TYR A 36 2.87 -24.93 3.63
N ARG A 37 2.30 -24.58 2.47
CA ARG A 37 1.77 -25.57 1.51
C ARG A 37 2.86 -26.47 0.93
N SER A 38 4.03 -25.89 0.62
CA SER A 38 5.17 -26.65 0.16
C SER A 38 5.65 -27.65 1.22
N LEU A 39 5.75 -27.22 2.49
CA LEU A 39 6.09 -28.09 3.62
C LEU A 39 5.10 -29.25 3.76
N MET A 40 3.79 -28.99 3.70
CA MET A 40 2.79 -30.03 3.75
C MET A 40 2.93 -31.03 2.60
N ARG A 41 3.17 -30.55 1.38
CA ARG A 41 3.32 -31.40 0.18
C ARG A 41 4.51 -32.35 0.26
N VAL A 42 5.62 -31.92 0.85
CA VAL A 42 6.84 -32.73 0.96
C VAL A 42 6.94 -33.54 2.26
N SER A 43 6.00 -33.34 3.18
CA SER A 43 5.99 -34.01 4.47
C SER A 43 5.72 -35.51 4.33
N THR A 44 6.51 -36.32 5.02
CA THR A 44 6.32 -37.77 5.15
C THR A 44 5.79 -38.15 6.53
N TRP A 45 5.27 -37.19 7.29
CA TRP A 45 4.77 -37.43 8.64
C TRP A 45 3.42 -38.16 8.60
N GLU A 46 3.27 -39.17 9.46
CA GLU A 46 2.07 -40.01 9.53
C GLU A 46 1.44 -40.03 10.92
N GLY A 47 0.20 -40.52 10.98
CA GLY A 47 -0.56 -40.68 12.22
C GLY A 47 -1.31 -39.41 12.65
N ARG A 48 -2.01 -39.50 13.79
CA ARG A 48 -2.90 -38.43 14.28
C ARG A 48 -2.17 -37.12 14.58
N GLY A 49 -0.94 -37.19 15.09
CA GLY A 49 -0.10 -36.02 15.33
C GLY A 49 0.26 -35.30 14.02
N ALA A 50 0.60 -36.05 12.97
CA ALA A 50 0.85 -35.48 11.66
C ALA A 50 -0.39 -34.82 11.06
N GLN A 51 -1.56 -35.46 11.18
CA GLN A 51 -2.82 -34.89 10.69
C GLN A 51 -3.16 -33.57 11.40
N ALA A 52 -2.95 -33.49 12.73
CA ALA A 52 -3.13 -32.25 13.48
C ALA A 52 -2.13 -31.16 13.03
N ALA A 53 -0.85 -31.52 12.83
CA ALA A 53 0.16 -30.59 12.34
C ALA A 53 -0.15 -30.07 10.93
N MET A 54 -0.57 -30.94 10.00
CA MET A 54 -0.99 -30.53 8.65
C MET A 54 -2.19 -29.59 8.70
N SER A 55 -3.20 -29.90 9.51
CA SER A 55 -4.36 -29.01 9.67
C SER A 55 -3.96 -27.63 10.20
N ALA A 56 -3.04 -27.56 11.17
CA ALA A 56 -2.56 -26.30 11.71
C ALA A 56 -1.74 -25.49 10.68
N MET A 57 -0.93 -26.17 9.86
CA MET A 57 -0.19 -25.52 8.77
C MET A 57 -1.12 -24.99 7.68
N GLU A 58 -2.18 -25.71 7.32
CA GLU A 58 -3.19 -25.21 6.38
C GLU A 58 -3.93 -23.99 6.93
N THR A 59 -4.33 -24.01 8.21
CA THR A 59 -4.90 -22.81 8.87
C THR A 59 -3.92 -21.64 8.81
N SER A 60 -2.64 -21.87 9.14
CA SER A 60 -1.63 -20.81 9.10
C SER A 60 -1.44 -20.25 7.69
N ALA A 61 -1.44 -21.10 6.66
CA ALA A 61 -1.37 -20.67 5.27
C ALA A 61 -2.58 -19.79 4.89
N GLY A 62 -3.80 -20.20 5.28
CA GLY A 62 -5.00 -19.40 5.08
C GLY A 62 -4.99 -18.05 5.81
N ASP A 63 -4.46 -18.01 7.04
CA ASP A 63 -4.29 -16.76 7.78
C ASP A 63 -3.31 -15.81 7.06
N HIS A 64 -2.21 -16.34 6.52
CA HIS A 64 -1.27 -15.56 5.71
C HIS A 64 -1.93 -15.01 4.44
N GLU A 65 -2.74 -15.80 3.73
CA GLU A 65 -3.48 -15.33 2.55
C GLU A 65 -4.47 -14.22 2.88
N ALA A 66 -5.22 -14.36 3.97
CA ALA A 66 -6.18 -13.33 4.40
C ALA A 66 -5.47 -12.00 4.71
N VAL A 67 -4.29 -12.05 5.34
CA VAL A 67 -3.47 -10.86 5.58
C VAL A 67 -2.93 -10.28 4.27
N ALA A 68 -2.44 -11.11 3.35
CA ALA A 68 -1.96 -10.68 2.04
C ALA A 68 -3.06 -9.97 1.23
N GLU A 69 -4.26 -10.54 1.17
CA GLU A 69 -5.42 -9.92 0.51
C GLU A 69 -5.74 -8.57 1.14
N ASN A 70 -5.79 -8.51 2.48
CA ASN A 70 -6.10 -7.27 3.18
C ASN A 70 -5.06 -6.17 2.90
N LEU A 71 -3.77 -6.50 2.98
CA LEU A 71 -2.68 -5.58 2.64
C LEU A 71 -2.74 -5.14 1.18
N GLY A 72 -3.07 -6.04 0.25
CA GLY A 72 -3.27 -5.70 -1.15
C GLY A 72 -4.38 -4.67 -1.39
N ARG A 73 -5.51 -4.79 -0.67
CA ARG A 73 -6.60 -3.78 -0.73
C ARG A 73 -6.19 -2.44 -0.12
N VAL A 74 -5.45 -2.47 0.99
CA VAL A 74 -4.94 -1.26 1.64
C VAL A 74 -3.95 -0.54 0.71
N ALA A 75 -3.03 -1.27 0.10
CA ALA A 75 -2.10 -0.72 -0.90
C ALA A 75 -2.84 -0.06 -2.07
N ALA A 76 -3.85 -0.72 -2.63
CA ALA A 76 -4.66 -0.16 -3.71
C ALA A 76 -5.40 1.13 -3.28
N THR A 77 -5.89 1.17 -2.04
CA THR A 77 -6.50 2.39 -1.49
C THR A 77 -5.48 3.52 -1.35
N MET A 78 -4.25 3.20 -0.91
CA MET A 78 -3.16 4.18 -0.79
C MET A 78 -2.70 4.70 -2.15
N GLU A 79 -2.66 3.85 -3.19
CA GLU A 79 -2.38 4.27 -4.57
C GLU A 79 -3.42 5.30 -5.07
N LEU A 80 -4.70 5.11 -4.75
CA LEU A 80 -5.75 6.10 -5.07
C LEU A 80 -5.54 7.41 -4.32
N VAL A 81 -5.25 7.35 -3.02
CA VAL A 81 -4.98 8.55 -2.20
C VAL A 81 -3.73 9.28 -2.68
N HIS A 82 -2.71 8.55 -3.14
CA HIS A 82 -1.51 9.13 -3.75
C HIS A 82 -1.87 9.91 -5.02
N GLN A 83 -2.66 9.32 -5.93
CA GLN A 83 -3.13 9.99 -7.14
C GLN A 83 -3.92 11.27 -6.83
N ASP A 84 -4.82 11.22 -5.85
CA ASP A 84 -5.59 12.40 -5.41
C ASP A 84 -4.67 13.50 -4.84
N ALA A 85 -3.64 13.11 -4.09
CA ALA A 85 -2.66 14.04 -3.53
C ALA A 85 -1.79 14.69 -4.62
N GLU A 86 -1.34 13.93 -5.61
CA GLU A 86 -0.62 14.46 -6.78
C GLU A 86 -1.51 15.43 -7.59
N ASP A 87 -2.78 15.09 -7.79
CA ASP A 87 -3.76 15.93 -8.46
C ASP A 87 -3.94 17.27 -7.75
N LEU A 88 -4.09 17.25 -6.43
CA LEU A 88 -4.24 18.45 -5.62
C LEU A 88 -2.99 19.34 -5.71
N SER A 89 -1.80 18.75 -5.58
CA SER A 89 -0.53 19.45 -5.68
C SER A 89 -0.38 20.15 -7.05
N ARG A 90 -0.68 19.43 -8.14
CA ARG A 90 -0.64 19.98 -9.51
C ARG A 90 -1.61 21.14 -9.70
N ARG A 91 -2.83 21.06 -9.15
CA ARG A 91 -3.83 22.14 -9.25
C ARG A 91 -3.38 23.40 -8.51
N ASP A 92 -2.77 23.24 -7.34
CA ASP A 92 -2.23 24.36 -6.57
C ASP A 92 -1.10 25.07 -7.31
N ASP A 93 -0.13 24.31 -7.84
CA ASP A 93 0.99 24.89 -8.60
C ASP A 93 0.51 25.65 -9.84
N GLN A 94 -0.52 25.13 -10.52
CA GLN A 94 -1.16 25.83 -11.63
C GLN A 94 -1.87 27.12 -11.19
N ALA A 95 -2.58 27.09 -10.05
CA ALA A 95 -3.26 28.26 -9.50
C ALA A 95 -2.26 29.35 -9.08
N HIS A 96 -1.16 28.96 -8.45
CA HIS A 96 -0.05 29.85 -8.11
C HIS A 96 0.56 30.50 -9.36
N THR A 97 0.86 29.70 -10.39
CA THR A 97 1.39 30.18 -11.67
C THR A 97 0.46 31.19 -12.36
N ARG A 98 -0.86 30.91 -12.37
CA ARG A 98 -1.87 31.83 -12.93
C ARG A 98 -1.92 33.15 -12.17
N ARG A 99 -1.84 33.11 -10.83
CA ARG A 99 -1.83 34.31 -9.98
C ARG A 99 -0.61 35.19 -10.26
N CYS A 100 0.59 34.61 -10.32
CA CYS A 100 1.82 35.36 -10.65
C CYS A 100 1.78 36.00 -12.04
N ARG A 101 1.18 35.32 -13.03
CA ARG A 101 1.03 35.87 -14.38
C ARG A 101 0.04 37.04 -14.40
N HIS A 102 -1.04 36.96 -13.62
CA HIS A 102 -2.03 38.04 -13.51
C HIS A 102 -1.45 39.29 -12.83
N THR A 103 -0.67 39.13 -11.76
CA THR A 103 -0.02 40.26 -11.07
C THR A 103 1.09 40.90 -11.91
N ALA A 104 1.85 40.12 -12.69
CA ALA A 104 2.87 40.64 -13.60
C ALA A 104 2.29 41.37 -14.84
N GLY A 105 1.06 41.04 -15.25
CA GLY A 105 0.37 41.66 -16.40
C GLY A 105 -0.46 42.90 -16.06
N GLY A 106 -0.80 43.13 -14.79
CA GLY A 106 -1.70 44.21 -14.34
C GLY A 106 -1.05 45.59 -14.13
N GLY A 107 0.26 45.73 -14.32
CA GLY A 107 1.02 46.96 -14.04
C GLY A 107 1.06 48.00 -15.17
N ARG A 108 0.11 48.00 -16.11
CA ARG A 108 -0.02 49.04 -17.15
C ARG A 108 -1.48 49.42 -17.39
N GLN A 109 -2.01 50.28 -16.54
CA GLN A 109 -3.04 51.28 -16.89
C GLN A 109 -2.74 52.55 -16.08
#